data_AF-A0A848TN57-F1
#
_entry.id   AF-A0A848TN57-F1
#
_cell.length_a   1.000
_cell.length_b   1.000
_cell.length_c   1.000
_cell.angle_alpha   90.00
_cell.angle_beta   90.00
_cell.angle_gamma   90.00
#
_symmetry.space_group_name_H-M   'P 1'
#
loop_
_entity.id
_entity.type
_entity.pdbx_description
1 polymer ?
#
loop_
_entity_poly.entity_id
_entity_poly.type
_entity_poly.pdbx_seq_one_letter_code
_entity_poly.pdbx_strand_id
1 'polypeptide(L)'
;MIDTILVAEPEIRLTAFLGVLAAMALWEIAAPRRRRDFPRVIRWTNNLALVIVDTVILRLTFPILAVGLAVTAEDRGWGLFNNLDIPVWGAALASMLLLDLAIYLQHVMFHAVPALWRLHRMHHADLDFDVTTGLRFHPVEIAISMAIKLAVVAALG
;
A
#
# COMPACT_ATOMS: atom_id res chain seq x y z
N MET A 1 -2.37 17.03 19.75
CA MET A 1 -1.30 16.82 18.74
C MET A 1 -1.56 15.55 17.94
N ILE A 2 -1.81 14.40 18.59
CA ILE A 2 -2.20 13.14 17.91
C ILE A 2 -3.52 13.29 17.14
N ASP A 3 -4.56 13.89 17.74
CA ASP A 3 -5.85 14.09 17.07
C ASP A 3 -5.73 14.97 15.81
N THR A 4 -4.87 15.98 15.86
CA THR A 4 -4.60 16.86 14.72
C THR A 4 -3.94 16.11 13.56
N ILE A 5 -3.05 15.16 13.88
CA ILE A 5 -2.38 14.32 12.87
C ILE A 5 -3.36 13.30 12.29
N LEU A 6 -4.22 12.69 13.11
CA LEU A 6 -5.23 11.72 12.65
C LEU A 6 -6.27 12.38 11.73
N VAL A 7 -6.73 13.59 12.07
CA VAL A 7 -7.66 14.34 11.22
C VAL A 7 -7.02 14.74 9.89
N ALA A 8 -5.74 15.12 9.91
CA ALA A 8 -4.99 15.52 8.71
C ALA A 8 -4.33 14.33 7.96
N GLU A 9 -4.53 13.08 8.40
CA GLU A 9 -3.88 11.89 7.83
C GLU A 9 -4.11 11.77 6.31
N PRO A 10 -5.34 11.94 5.78
CA PRO A 10 -5.57 11.86 4.34
C PRO A 10 -4.81 12.94 3.56
N GLU A 11 -4.80 14.18 4.04
CA GLU A 11 -4.12 15.31 3.41
C GLU A 11 -2.60 15.15 3.44
N ILE A 12 -2.07 14.70 4.58
CA ILE A 12 -0.64 14.43 4.74
C ILE A 12 -0.20 13.34 3.76
N ARG A 13 -0.94 12.22 3.69
CA ARG A 13 -0.61 11.11 2.79
C ARG A 13 -0.70 11.51 1.33
N LEU A 14 -1.75 12.26 0.94
CA LEU A 14 -1.91 12.74 -0.43
C LEU A 14 -0.80 13.73 -0.80
N THR A 15 -0.49 14.67 0.09
CA THR A 15 0.56 15.68 -0.13
C THR A 15 1.93 15.02 -0.25
N ALA A 16 2.25 14.06 0.64
CA ALA A 16 3.49 13.30 0.58
C ALA A 16 3.59 12.49 -0.72
N PHE A 17 2.52 11.78 -1.10
CA PHE A 17 2.47 11.02 -2.35
C PHE A 17 2.70 11.90 -3.58
N LEU A 18 1.93 12.98 -3.73
CA LEU A 18 2.06 13.90 -4.86
C LEU A 18 3.41 14.61 -4.87
N GLY A 19 3.92 15.00 -3.70
CA GLY A 19 5.23 15.65 -3.54
C GLY A 19 6.38 14.75 -3.99
N VAL A 20 6.41 13.50 -3.52
CA VAL A 20 7.42 12.52 -3.93
C VAL A 20 7.28 12.19 -5.42
N LEU A 21 6.06 11.97 -5.91
CA LEU A 21 5.81 11.69 -7.33
C LEU A 21 6.31 12.84 -8.22
N ALA A 22 6.02 14.09 -7.85
CA ALA A 22 6.48 15.27 -8.57
C ALA A 22 8.00 15.41 -8.53
N ALA A 23 8.62 15.24 -7.36
CA ALA A 23 10.07 15.30 -7.22
C ALA A 23 10.78 14.25 -8.09
N MET A 24 10.29 13.01 -8.07
CA MET A 24 10.84 11.91 -8.88
C MET A 24 10.60 12.12 -10.37
N ALA A 25 9.43 12.64 -10.77
CA ALA A 25 9.13 12.97 -12.16
C ALA A 25 10.05 14.08 -12.70
N LEU A 26 10.28 15.14 -11.91
CA LEU A 26 11.20 16.21 -12.27
C LEU A 26 12.64 15.70 -12.41
N TRP A 27 13.09 14.86 -11.47
CA TRP A 27 14.41 14.24 -11.56
C TRP A 27 14.55 13.38 -12.82
N GLU A 28 13.56 12.55 -13.12
CA GLU A 28 13.56 11.69 -14.30
C GLU A 28 13.57 12.47 -15.63
N ILE A 29 12.96 13.66 -15.66
CA ILE A 29 12.99 14.58 -16.81
C ILE A 29 14.37 15.25 -16.92
N ALA A 30 14.94 15.70 -15.81
CA ALA A 30 16.22 16.41 -15.78
C ALA A 30 17.42 15.51 -16.06
N ALA A 31 17.37 14.24 -15.63
CA ALA A 31 18.47 13.29 -15.75
C ALA A 31 17.99 11.90 -16.21
N PRO A 32 17.51 11.75 -17.46
CA PRO A 32 17.00 10.48 -17.96
C PRO A 32 18.12 9.44 -18.09
N ARG A 33 18.00 8.32 -17.37
CA ARG A 33 19.00 7.24 -17.40
C ARG A 33 18.82 6.25 -18.55
N ARG A 34 17.58 6.07 -19.02
CA ARG A 34 17.18 5.12 -20.07
C ARG A 34 16.48 5.85 -21.21
N ARG A 35 16.67 5.34 -22.43
CA ARG A 35 15.84 5.72 -23.58
C ARG A 35 14.43 5.15 -23.36
N ARG A 36 13.41 5.89 -23.80
CA ARG A 36 12.02 5.47 -23.71
C ARG A 36 11.58 4.99 -25.07
N ASP A 37 10.97 3.82 -25.12
CA ASP A 37 10.47 3.22 -26.36
C ASP A 37 8.96 3.50 -26.53
N PHE A 38 8.26 3.86 -25.45
CA PHE A 38 6.83 4.15 -25.45
C PHE A 38 6.49 5.62 -25.08
N PRO A 39 5.38 6.18 -25.61
CA PRO A 39 4.93 7.53 -25.26
C PRO A 39 4.54 7.67 -23.78
N ARG A 40 5.10 8.70 -23.12
CA ARG A 40 4.85 8.99 -21.70
C ARG A 40 3.36 9.13 -21.39
N VAL A 41 2.62 9.86 -22.21
CA VAL A 41 1.18 10.13 -21.99
C VAL A 41 0.39 8.83 -21.86
N ILE A 42 0.63 7.85 -22.74
CA ILE A 42 -0.09 6.57 -22.72
C ILE A 42 0.21 5.80 -21.43
N ARG A 43 1.50 5.65 -21.08
CA ARG A 43 1.90 4.88 -19.89
C ARG A 43 1.44 5.56 -18.60
N TRP A 44 1.62 6.88 -18.50
CA TRP A 44 1.20 7.64 -17.32
C TRP A 44 -0.31 7.63 -17.14
N THR A 45 -1.09 7.87 -18.21
CA THR A 45 -2.56 7.83 -18.10
C THR A 45 -3.03 6.45 -17.66
N ASN A 46 -2.49 5.37 -18.22
CA ASN A 46 -2.89 4.01 -17.85
C ASN A 46 -2.51 3.67 -16.39
N ASN A 47 -1.27 3.95 -15.98
CA ASN A 47 -0.79 3.64 -14.64
C ASN A 47 -1.48 4.49 -13.56
N LEU A 48 -1.70 5.78 -13.81
CA LEU A 48 -2.41 6.65 -12.88
C LEU A 48 -3.92 6.35 -12.83
N ALA A 49 -4.53 5.94 -13.95
CA ALA A 49 -5.92 5.47 -13.94
C ALA A 49 -6.09 4.24 -13.04
N LEU A 50 -5.11 3.32 -13.03
CA LEU A 50 -5.12 2.17 -12.12
C LEU A 50 -5.06 2.59 -10.66
N VAL A 51 -4.19 3.56 -10.30
CA VAL A 51 -4.15 4.12 -8.93
C VAL A 51 -5.51 4.66 -8.50
N ILE A 52 -6.21 5.36 -9.39
CA ILE A 52 -7.55 5.90 -9.10
C ILE A 52 -8.55 4.76 -8.91
N VAL A 53 -8.58 3.78 -9.81
CA VAL A 53 -9.45 2.60 -9.73
C VAL A 53 -9.20 1.82 -8.46
N ASP A 54 -7.94 1.56 -8.12
CA ASP A 54 -7.53 0.87 -6.90
C ASP A 54 -8.00 1.62 -5.66
N THR A 55 -7.83 2.94 -5.63
CA THR A 55 -8.30 3.80 -4.54
C THR A 55 -9.81 3.73 -4.38
N VAL A 56 -10.56 3.81 -5.48
CA VAL A 56 -12.03 3.71 -5.46
C VAL A 56 -12.48 2.35 -4.98
N ILE A 57 -11.90 1.27 -5.51
CA ILE A 57 -12.22 -0.11 -5.10
C ILE A 57 -11.97 -0.30 -3.61
N LEU A 58 -10.83 0.16 -3.10
CA LEU A 58 -10.53 0.07 -1.68
C LEU A 58 -11.54 0.85 -0.83
N ARG A 59 -11.86 2.09 -1.21
CA ARG A 59 -12.81 2.94 -0.47
C ARG A 59 -14.24 2.39 -0.47
N LEU A 60 -14.65 1.70 -1.55
CA LEU A 60 -15.97 1.10 -1.66
C LEU A 60 -16.06 -0.27 -0.98
N THR A 61 -14.97 -1.04 -0.99
CA THR A 61 -14.95 -2.43 -0.49
C THR A 61 -14.65 -2.48 1.01
N PHE A 62 -13.77 -1.61 1.49
CA PHE A 62 -13.32 -1.62 2.87
C PHE A 62 -13.83 -0.36 3.59
N PRO A 63 -14.85 -0.49 4.46
CA PRO A 63 -15.43 0.66 5.16
C PRO A 63 -14.47 1.26 6.20
N ILE A 64 -13.47 0.49 6.61
CA ILE A 64 -12.45 0.88 7.57
C ILE A 64 -11.06 0.61 7.01
N LEU A 65 -10.16 1.57 7.20
CA LEU A 65 -8.73 1.39 6.92
C LEU A 65 -8.06 0.72 8.13
N ALA A 66 -6.80 0.29 7.94
CA ALA A 66 -6.02 -0.39 8.98
C ALA A 66 -5.97 0.38 10.31
N VAL A 67 -5.76 1.71 10.26
CA VAL A 67 -5.71 2.55 11.47
C VAL A 67 -7.03 2.52 12.24
N GLY A 68 -8.16 2.68 11.54
CA GLY A 68 -9.47 2.62 12.19
C GLY A 68 -9.78 1.25 12.80
N LEU A 69 -9.32 0.17 12.15
CA LEU A 69 -9.49 -1.18 12.67
C LEU A 69 -8.65 -1.41 13.93
N ALA A 70 -7.41 -0.90 13.98
CA ALA A 70 -6.57 -0.94 15.18
C ALA A 70 -7.21 -0.19 16.35
N VAL A 71 -7.72 1.04 16.14
CA VAL A 71 -8.44 1.80 17.18
C VAL A 71 -9.68 1.03 17.67
N THR A 72 -10.44 0.43 16.75
CA THR A 72 -11.60 -0.39 17.12
C THR A 72 -11.19 -1.64 17.91
N ALA A 73 -10.05 -2.24 17.57
CA ALA A 73 -9.51 -3.39 18.27
C ALA A 73 -9.05 -3.03 19.68
N GLU A 74 -8.39 -1.88 19.85
CA GLU A 74 -8.01 -1.31 21.14
C GLU A 74 -9.26 -1.08 22.02
N ASP A 75 -10.25 -0.36 21.51
CA ASP A 75 -11.50 -0.05 22.23
C ASP A 75 -12.28 -1.31 22.67
N ARG A 76 -12.18 -2.39 21.90
CA ARG A 76 -12.89 -3.66 22.15
C ARG A 76 -12.04 -4.73 22.81
N GLY A 77 -10.76 -4.45 23.08
CA GLY A 77 -9.81 -5.44 23.60
C GLY A 77 -9.58 -6.63 22.66
N TRP A 78 -9.68 -6.45 21.35
CA TRP A 78 -9.39 -7.49 20.35
C TRP A 78 -7.90 -7.52 20.00
N GLY A 79 -7.40 -8.67 19.58
CA GLY A 79 -6.03 -8.81 19.10
C GLY A 79 -5.02 -9.10 20.21
N LEU A 80 -3.91 -9.72 19.82
CA LEU A 80 -2.89 -10.26 20.71
C LEU A 80 -2.34 -9.21 21.70
N PHE A 81 -1.90 -8.06 21.21
CA PHE A 81 -1.19 -7.06 21.99
C PHE A 81 -2.08 -6.24 22.91
N ASN A 82 -3.38 -6.13 22.59
CA ASN A 82 -4.36 -5.54 23.52
C ASN A 82 -4.68 -6.45 24.72
N ASN A 83 -4.29 -7.73 24.65
CA ASN A 83 -4.51 -8.72 25.71
C ASN A 83 -3.21 -9.13 26.43
N LEU A 84 -2.08 -8.52 26.10
CA LEU A 84 -0.79 -8.77 26.72
C LEU A 84 -0.32 -7.53 27.50
N ASP A 85 0.21 -7.73 28.69
CA ASP A 85 0.84 -6.67 29.47
C ASP A 85 2.28 -6.43 28.97
N ILE A 86 2.39 -5.84 27.78
CA ILE A 86 3.66 -5.43 27.17
C ILE A 86 3.70 -3.91 26.99
N PRO A 87 4.88 -3.28 27.06
CA PRO A 87 4.97 -1.84 26.84
C PRO A 87 4.62 -1.50 25.38
N VAL A 88 3.96 -0.37 25.18
CA VAL A 88 3.47 0.11 23.86
C VAL A 88 4.55 0.09 22.78
N TRP A 89 5.79 0.46 23.12
CA TRP A 89 6.90 0.44 22.15
C TRP A 89 7.26 -0.98 21.69
N GLY A 90 7.10 -1.98 22.56
CA GLY A 90 7.33 -3.38 22.25
C GLY A 90 6.24 -3.93 21.34
N ALA A 91 4.97 -3.60 21.64
CA ALA A 91 3.83 -3.90 20.77
C ALA A 91 4.00 -3.27 19.38
N ALA A 92 4.35 -1.98 19.32
CA ALA A 92 4.54 -1.26 18.06
C ALA A 92 5.66 -1.87 17.20
N LEU A 93 6.82 -2.18 17.80
CA LEU A 93 7.94 -2.79 17.09
C LEU A 93 7.58 -4.19 16.59
N ALA A 94 6.96 -5.02 17.44
CA ALA A 94 6.54 -6.36 17.06
C ALA A 94 5.46 -6.32 15.97
N SER A 95 4.47 -5.45 16.07
CA SER A 95 3.44 -5.24 15.05
C SER A 95 4.03 -4.81 13.71
N MET A 96 5.00 -3.88 13.72
CA MET A 96 5.69 -3.46 12.51
C MET A 96 6.42 -4.64 11.84
N LEU A 97 7.19 -5.42 12.60
CA LEU A 97 7.93 -6.56 12.07
C LEU A 97 7.02 -7.69 11.57
N LEU A 98 5.95 -8.00 12.32
CA LEU A 98 5.00 -9.05 11.95
C LEU A 98 4.16 -8.66 10.73
N LEU A 99 3.75 -7.40 10.64
CA LEU A 99 3.04 -6.89 9.46
C LEU A 99 3.97 -6.88 8.24
N ASP A 100 5.22 -6.44 8.38
CA ASP A 100 6.21 -6.47 7.29
C ASP A 100 6.47 -7.91 6.82
N LEU A 101 6.67 -8.85 7.76
CA LEU A 101 6.82 -10.27 7.44
C LEU A 101 5.59 -10.83 6.73
N ALA A 102 4.37 -10.49 7.17
CA ALA A 102 3.15 -10.94 6.53
C ALA A 102 3.03 -10.42 5.09
N ILE A 103 3.39 -9.16 4.83
CA ILE A 103 3.39 -8.59 3.48
C ILE A 103 4.52 -9.13 2.62
N TYR A 104 5.69 -9.40 3.20
CA TYR A 104 6.77 -10.12 2.52
C TYR A 104 6.31 -11.51 2.07
N LEU A 105 5.71 -12.29 2.97
CA LEU A 105 5.17 -13.61 2.63
C LEU A 105 4.06 -13.53 1.59
N GLN A 106 3.17 -12.55 1.69
CA GLN A 106 2.16 -12.26 0.66
C GLN A 106 2.81 -12.05 -0.71
N HIS A 107 3.88 -11.26 -0.78
CA HIS A 107 4.61 -11.00 -2.03
C HIS A 107 5.27 -12.26 -2.59
N VAL A 108 5.91 -13.06 -1.73
CA VAL A 108 6.45 -14.38 -2.12
C VAL A 108 5.34 -15.27 -2.70
N MET A 109 4.16 -15.29 -2.08
CA MET A 109 3.00 -16.06 -2.56
C MET A 109 2.46 -15.53 -3.90
N PHE A 110 2.48 -14.22 -4.12
CA PHE A 110 2.13 -13.62 -5.41
C PHE A 110 3.06 -14.08 -6.55
N HIS A 111 4.31 -14.40 -6.25
CA HIS A 111 5.22 -15.00 -7.23
C HIS A 111 5.10 -16.53 -7.33
N ALA A 112 4.86 -17.22 -6.21
CA ALA A 112 4.90 -18.68 -6.15
C ALA A 112 3.60 -19.36 -6.63
N VAL A 113 2.44 -18.75 -6.39
CA VAL A 113 1.13 -19.35 -6.72
C VAL A 113 0.67 -18.92 -8.11
N PRO A 114 0.42 -19.83 -9.07
CA PRO A 114 0.11 -19.47 -10.45
C PRO A 114 -1.09 -18.54 -10.63
N ALA A 115 -2.14 -18.71 -9.82
CA ALA A 115 -3.32 -17.83 -9.86
C ALA A 115 -3.00 -16.40 -9.40
N LEU A 116 -2.23 -16.27 -8.31
CA LEU A 116 -1.81 -14.97 -7.77
C LEU A 116 -0.80 -14.29 -8.70
N TRP A 117 0.11 -15.06 -9.31
CA TRP A 117 1.06 -14.56 -10.30
C TRP A 117 0.38 -13.94 -11.53
N ARG A 118 -0.76 -14.47 -11.97
CA ARG A 118 -1.50 -13.87 -13.10
C ARG A 118 -1.96 -12.43 -12.80
N LEU A 119 -2.23 -12.10 -11.55
CA LEU A 119 -2.53 -10.74 -11.11
C LEU A 119 -1.23 -9.94 -11.00
N HIS A 120 -0.27 -10.48 -10.24
CA HIS A 120 0.95 -9.79 -9.87
C HIS A 120 1.93 -9.54 -11.02
N ARG A 121 1.90 -10.36 -12.07
CA ARG A 121 2.71 -10.13 -13.28
C ARG A 121 2.39 -8.81 -13.97
N MET A 122 1.23 -8.21 -13.71
CA MET A 122 0.91 -6.85 -14.16
C MET A 122 1.90 -5.83 -13.59
N HIS A 123 2.32 -6.00 -12.33
CA HIS A 123 3.36 -5.17 -11.74
C HIS A 123 4.73 -5.39 -12.41
N HIS A 124 5.08 -6.64 -12.71
CA HIS A 124 6.40 -7.00 -13.24
C HIS A 124 6.57 -6.90 -14.76
N ALA A 125 5.48 -6.83 -15.52
CA ALA A 125 5.52 -6.86 -16.98
C ALA A 125 5.30 -5.47 -17.59
N ASP A 126 5.85 -4.42 -16.99
CA ASP A 126 5.91 -3.10 -17.63
C ASP A 126 6.99 -3.10 -18.71
N LEU A 127 6.68 -2.52 -19.87
CA LEU A 127 7.54 -2.57 -21.06
C LEU A 127 8.62 -1.48 -21.05
N ASP A 128 8.41 -0.45 -20.25
CA ASP A 128 9.37 0.63 -20.01
C ASP A 128 9.45 0.90 -18.51
N PHE A 129 10.49 1.61 -18.09
CA PHE A 129 10.69 1.99 -16.69
C PHE A 129 10.60 3.50 -16.51
N ASP A 130 9.64 3.95 -15.71
CA ASP A 130 9.52 5.34 -15.28
C ASP A 130 8.91 5.46 -13.87
N VAL A 131 8.74 6.69 -13.40
CA VAL A 131 8.22 7.03 -12.07
C VAL A 131 6.86 6.40 -11.75
N THR A 132 6.07 6.03 -12.77
CA THR A 132 4.76 5.40 -12.60
C THR A 132 4.81 3.88 -12.62
N THR A 133 5.92 3.26 -13.02
CA THR A 133 6.06 1.79 -13.07
C THR A 133 5.77 1.14 -11.72
N GLY A 134 6.25 1.74 -10.63
CA GLY A 134 6.01 1.26 -9.28
C GLY A 134 4.56 1.41 -8.78
N LEU A 135 3.69 2.11 -9.52
CA LEU A 135 2.29 2.36 -9.16
C LEU A 135 1.31 1.40 -9.85
N ARG A 136 1.81 0.59 -10.79
CA ARG A 136 1.00 -0.31 -11.59
C ARG A 136 0.73 -1.61 -10.84
N PHE A 137 -0.45 -1.73 -10.25
CA PHE A 137 -0.93 -2.96 -9.63
C PHE A 137 -2.26 -3.40 -10.24
N HIS A 138 -2.56 -4.68 -10.08
CA HIS A 138 -3.87 -5.20 -10.46
C HIS A 138 -4.88 -4.88 -9.34
N PRO A 139 -6.11 -4.39 -9.63
CA PRO A 139 -7.03 -4.00 -8.56
C PRO A 139 -7.41 -5.12 -7.57
N VAL A 140 -7.54 -6.35 -8.09
CA VAL A 140 -7.77 -7.54 -7.24
C VAL A 140 -6.57 -7.84 -6.33
N GLU A 141 -5.34 -7.61 -6.78
CA GLU A 141 -4.15 -7.76 -5.94
C GLU A 141 -4.16 -6.77 -4.79
N ILE A 142 -4.51 -5.51 -5.07
CA ILE A 142 -4.64 -4.47 -4.05
C ILE A 142 -5.74 -4.81 -3.03
N ALA A 143 -6.89 -5.32 -3.49
CA ALA A 143 -7.97 -5.75 -2.60
C ALA A 143 -7.56 -6.93 -1.71
N ILE A 144 -6.90 -7.95 -2.27
CA ILE A 144 -6.35 -9.08 -1.51
C ILE A 144 -5.35 -8.57 -0.48
N SER A 145 -4.44 -7.68 -0.88
CA SER A 145 -3.43 -7.15 0.03
C SER A 145 -4.05 -6.34 1.17
N MET A 146 -5.09 -5.55 0.90
CA MET A 146 -5.80 -4.83 1.95
C MET A 146 -6.51 -5.78 2.92
N ALA A 147 -7.17 -6.83 2.41
CA ALA A 147 -7.82 -7.82 3.26
C ALA A 147 -6.81 -8.52 4.19
N ILE A 148 -5.64 -8.90 3.68
CA ILE A 148 -4.55 -9.48 4.49
C ILE A 148 -4.07 -8.50 5.55
N LYS A 149 -3.83 -7.22 5.19
CA LYS A 149 -3.44 -6.19 6.17
C LYS A 149 -4.46 -6.04 7.28
N LEU A 150 -5.74 -5.96 6.95
CA LEU A 150 -6.81 -5.83 7.94
C LEU A 150 -6.89 -7.08 8.84
N ALA A 151 -6.76 -8.28 8.28
CA ALA A 151 -6.76 -9.51 9.06
C ALA A 151 -5.58 -9.57 10.05
N VAL A 152 -4.38 -9.19 9.61
CA VAL A 152 -3.19 -9.13 10.47
C VAL A 152 -3.36 -8.06 11.55
N VAL A 153 -3.84 -6.86 11.20
CA VAL A 153 -4.11 -5.80 12.18
C VAL A 153 -5.13 -6.26 13.23
N ALA A 154 -6.26 -6.86 12.82
CA ALA A 154 -7.23 -7.39 13.77
C ALA A 154 -6.67 -8.50 14.68
N ALA A 155 -5.78 -9.35 14.15
CA ALA A 155 -5.16 -10.42 14.90
C ALA A 155 -4.13 -9.89 15.92
N LEU A 156 -3.39 -8.84 15.56
CA LEU A 156 -2.37 -8.24 16.43
C LEU A 156 -2.98 -7.31 17.47
N GLY A 157 -4.04 -6.57 17.13
CA GLY A 157 -4.60 -5.54 18.00
C GLY A 157 -3.92 -4.20 17.75
#